data_AF-A0A951I762-F1
#
_entry.id   AF-A0A951I762-F1
#
_cell.length_a   1.000
_cell.length_b   1.000
_cell.length_c   1.000
_cell.angle_alpha   90.00
_cell.angle_beta   90.00
_cell.angle_gamma   90.00
#
_symmetry.space_group_name_H-M   'P 1'
#
loop_
_entity.id
_entity.type
_entity.pdbx_description
1 polymer ?
#
loop_
_entity_poly.entity_id
_entity_poly.type
_entity_poly.pdbx_seq_one_letter_code
_entity_poly.pdbx_strand_id
1 'polypeptide(L)'
;VLASIGKTKCAVTVEEHNILGGLGDSISHVAATHQPIPIEYIGTKDTFGESGKPTELLTKYGLDTPFIVEAALKVLKRKNA
;
A
#
# COMPACT_ATOMS: atom_id res chain seq x y z
N VAL A 1 3.87 12.13 -6.92
CA VAL A 1 3.30 11.88 -5.56
C VAL A 1 2.47 13.07 -5.07
N LEU A 2 3.08 14.23 -4.80
CA LEU A 2 2.41 15.41 -4.21
C LEU A 2 1.13 15.84 -4.95
N ALA A 3 1.19 15.95 -6.28
CA ALA A 3 0.01 16.29 -7.08
C ALA A 3 -1.16 15.29 -6.91
N SER A 4 -0.84 13.99 -6.88
CA SER A 4 -1.83 12.93 -6.69
C SER A 4 -2.45 12.99 -5.31
N ILE A 5 -1.64 13.01 -4.24
CA ILE A 5 -2.13 13.05 -2.86
C ILE A 5 -2.83 14.38 -2.53
N GLY A 6 -2.46 15.47 -3.21
CA GLY A 6 -3.16 16.75 -3.15
C GLY A 6 -4.58 16.66 -3.71
N LYS A 7 -4.76 15.95 -4.83
CA LYS A 7 -6.06 15.71 -5.46
C LYS A 7 -6.91 14.69 -4.70
N THR A 8 -6.33 13.55 -4.31
CA THR A 8 -7.09 12.40 -3.80
C THR A 8 -7.27 12.43 -2.28
N LYS A 9 -6.36 13.08 -1.54
CA LYS A 9 -6.34 13.17 -0.06
C LYS A 9 -6.21 11.84 0.68
N CYS A 10 -5.89 10.76 -0.03
CA CYS A 10 -5.58 9.44 0.51
C CYS A 10 -4.82 8.64 -0.55
N ALA A 11 -4.11 7.58 -0.14
CA ALA A 11 -3.38 6.73 -1.07
C ALA A 11 -3.35 5.26 -0.64
N VAL A 12 -3.13 4.37 -1.60
CA VAL A 12 -2.73 2.98 -1.36
C VAL A 12 -1.40 2.79 -2.07
N THR A 13 -0.40 2.23 -1.39
CA THR A 13 0.83 1.77 -2.03
C THR A 13 0.76 0.27 -2.26
N VAL A 14 1.27 -0.19 -3.39
CA VAL A 14 1.29 -1.60 -3.77
C VAL A 14 2.69 -1.94 -4.26
N GLU A 15 3.32 -2.92 -3.62
CA GLU A 15 4.67 -3.37 -3.95
C GLU A 15 4.80 -4.89 -3.79
N GLU A 16 5.50 -5.55 -4.73
CA GLU A 16 5.96 -6.93 -4.56
C GLU A 16 7.29 -6.93 -3.77
N HIS A 17 7.25 -6.32 -2.59
CA HIS A 17 8.38 -6.10 -1.71
C HIS A 17 7.87 -6.03 -0.26
N ASN A 18 8.79 -6.07 0.71
CA ASN A 18 8.44 -5.87 2.11
C ASN A 18 7.95 -4.44 2.33
N ILE A 19 6.86 -4.31 3.09
CA ILE A 19 6.33 -2.99 3.49
C ILE A 19 7.32 -2.19 4.32
N LEU A 20 8.25 -2.85 5.01
CA LEU A 20 9.28 -2.23 5.83
C LEU A 20 10.45 -1.75 4.96
N GLY A 21 10.69 -0.45 4.93
CA GLY A 21 11.74 0.19 4.13
C GLY A 21 11.45 0.27 2.63
N GLY A 22 10.21 -0.06 2.22
CA GLY A 22 9.81 -0.16 0.83
C GLY A 22 9.27 1.12 0.19
N LEU A 23 8.44 0.94 -0.84
CA LEU A 23 7.72 2.01 -1.50
C LEU A 23 6.75 2.72 -0.53
N GLY A 24 6.02 1.95 0.28
CA GLY A 24 5.09 2.46 1.27
C GLY A 24 5.73 3.51 2.19
N ASP A 25 6.85 3.15 2.81
CA ASP A 25 7.59 4.03 3.71
C ASP A 25 8.11 5.28 2.99
N SER A 26 8.66 5.11 1.79
CA SER A 26 9.14 6.24 0.97
C SER A 26 8.02 7.24 0.67
N ILE A 27 6.82 6.76 0.31
CA ILE A 27 5.66 7.60 0.03
C ILE A 27 5.10 8.22 1.30
N SER A 28 5.04 7.49 2.41
CA SER A 28 4.61 8.05 3.70
C SER A 28 5.55 9.11 4.21
N HIS A 29 6.86 8.98 4.02
CA HIS A 29 7.81 10.02 4.38
C HIS A 29 7.53 11.32 3.61
N VAL A 30 7.33 11.22 2.29
CA VAL A 30 6.97 12.38 1.45
C VAL A 30 5.62 12.98 1.88
N ALA A 31 4.62 12.14 2.19
CA ALA A 31 3.32 12.62 2.65
C ALA A 31 3.40 13.30 4.02
N ALA A 32 4.06 12.69 5.00
CA ALA A 32 4.21 13.23 6.36
C ALA A 32 4.94 14.59 6.38
N THR A 33 5.90 14.79 5.48
CA THR A 33 6.68 16.03 5.39
C THR A 33 5.96 17.17 4.65
N HIS A 34 5.00 16.86 3.77
CA HIS A 34 4.36 17.87 2.91
C HIS A 34 2.85 18.01 3.11
N GLN A 35 2.13 16.90 3.18
CA GLN A 35 0.67 16.85 3.33
C GLN A 35 0.25 15.50 3.95
N PRO A 36 0.18 15.40 5.28
CA PRO A 36 -0.24 14.17 5.95
C PRO A 36 -1.62 13.72 5.44
N ILE A 37 -1.70 12.47 5.00
CA ILE A 37 -2.91 11.82 4.51
C ILE A 37 -2.93 10.37 4.99
N PRO A 38 -4.12 9.72 5.08
CA PRO A 38 -4.18 8.29 5.32
C PRO A 38 -3.61 7.51 4.12
N ILE A 39 -2.81 6.50 4.43
CA ILE A 39 -2.18 5.59 3.47
C ILE A 39 -2.39 4.15 3.95
N GLU A 40 -2.74 3.25 3.04
CA GLU A 40 -2.76 1.79 3.27
C GLU A 40 -1.65 1.14 2.44
N TYR A 41 -1.03 0.10 2.99
CA TYR A 41 0.15 -0.55 2.41
C TYR A 41 -0.22 -1.96 1.97
N ILE A 42 0.07 -2.28 0.72
CA ILE A 42 0.01 -3.63 0.17
C ILE A 42 1.43 -4.05 -0.20
N GLY A 43 1.92 -5.09 0.47
CA GLY A 43 3.27 -5.63 0.35
C GLY A 43 3.42 -6.84 1.27
N THR A 44 4.57 -7.51 1.20
CA THR A 44 4.86 -8.62 2.13
C THR A 44 5.09 -8.08 3.55
N LYS A 45 4.72 -8.87 4.56
CA LYS A 45 4.69 -8.45 5.96
C LYS A 45 5.79 -9.12 6.77
N ASP A 46 7.04 -8.84 6.41
CA ASP A 46 8.23 -9.38 7.07
C ASP A 46 8.27 -10.92 7.11
N THR A 47 8.13 -11.51 5.93
CA THR A 47 8.15 -12.97 5.74
C THR A 47 9.14 -13.34 4.64
N PHE A 48 9.79 -14.49 4.77
CA PHE A 48 10.52 -15.10 3.65
C PHE A 48 9.59 -15.48 2.50
N GLY A 49 10.15 -15.46 1.29
CA GLY A 49 9.49 -16.00 0.11
C GLY A 49 9.41 -17.52 0.12
N GLU A 50 8.50 -18.05 -0.67
CA GLU A 50 8.26 -19.48 -0.82
C GLU A 50 8.33 -19.89 -2.30
N SER A 51 8.58 -21.18 -2.54
CA SER A 51 8.51 -21.75 -3.90
C SER A 51 7.05 -22.06 -4.23
N GLY A 52 6.59 -21.62 -5.40
CA GLY A 52 5.21 -21.83 -5.84
C GLY A 52 4.93 -21.13 -7.16
N LYS A 53 3.70 -21.22 -7.66
CA LYS A 53 3.31 -20.47 -8.86
C LYS A 53 3.14 -18.99 -8.50
N PRO A 54 3.61 -18.05 -9.35
CA PRO A 54 3.52 -16.62 -9.06
C PRO A 54 2.11 -16.15 -8.66
N THR A 55 1.08 -16.57 -9.39
CA THR A 55 -0.31 -16.17 -9.11
C THR A 55 -0.81 -16.68 -7.76
N GLU A 56 -0.45 -17.91 -7.38
CA GLU A 56 -0.84 -18.49 -6.09
C GLU A 56 -0.13 -17.78 -4.93
N LEU A 57 1.14 -17.40 -5.13
CA LEU A 57 1.91 -16.64 -4.15
C LEU A 57 1.38 -15.21 -4.00
N LEU A 58 1.04 -14.51 -5.08
CA LEU A 58 0.45 -13.16 -5.01
C LEU A 58 -0.85 -13.17 -4.19
N THR A 59 -1.75 -14.12 -4.43
CA THR A 59 -2.97 -14.25 -3.62
C THR A 59 -2.64 -14.59 -2.16
N LYS A 60 -1.71 -15.52 -1.90
CA LYS A 60 -1.29 -15.90 -0.54
C LYS A 60 -0.76 -14.72 0.26
N TYR A 61 0.08 -13.88 -0.36
CA TYR A 61 0.67 -12.71 0.30
C TYR A 61 -0.25 -11.48 0.29
N GLY A 62 -1.47 -11.57 -0.22
CA GLY A 62 -2.42 -10.46 -0.23
C GLY A 62 -2.08 -9.37 -1.24
N LEU A 63 -1.38 -9.72 -2.32
CA LEU A 63 -0.91 -8.80 -3.38
C LEU A 63 -1.83 -8.80 -4.61
N ASP A 64 -2.93 -9.54 -4.56
CA ASP A 64 -3.89 -9.65 -5.65
C ASP A 64 -5.02 -8.60 -5.54
N THR A 65 -5.75 -8.43 -6.64
CA THR A 65 -6.81 -7.42 -6.86
C THR A 65 -7.79 -7.29 -5.69
N PRO A 66 -8.33 -8.37 -5.08
CA PRO A 66 -9.29 -8.23 -3.99
C PRO A 66 -8.74 -7.46 -2.79
N PHE A 67 -7.47 -7.66 -2.47
CA PHE A 67 -6.79 -7.01 -1.35
C PHE A 67 -6.52 -5.53 -1.62
N ILE A 68 -6.18 -5.19 -2.87
CA ILE A 68 -6.00 -3.79 -3.30
C ILE A 68 -7.32 -3.04 -3.22
N VAL A 69 -8.43 -3.67 -3.66
CA VAL A 69 -9.78 -3.09 -3.57
C VAL A 69 -10.18 -2.89 -2.11
N GLU A 70 -9.93 -3.87 -1.25
CA GLU A 70 -10.20 -3.75 0.19
C GLU A 70 -9.42 -2.59 0.82
N ALA A 71 -8.11 -2.49 0.54
CA ALA A 71 -7.27 -1.39 1.02
C ALA A 71 -7.75 -0.03 0.51
N ALA A 72 -8.18 0.06 -0.74
CA ALA A 72 -8.75 1.29 -1.29
C ALA A 72 -10.05 1.69 -0.57
N LEU A 73 -10.96 0.74 -0.34
CA LEU A 73 -12.20 0.99 0.41
C LEU A 73 -11.90 1.39 1.87
N LYS A 74 -10.89 0.77 2.49
CA LYS A 74 -10.46 1.09 3.85
C LYS A 74 -9.88 2.50 3.95
N VAL A 75 -8.98 2.89 3.04
CA VAL A 75 -8.37 4.23 3.08
C VAL A 75 -9.39 5.33 2.79
N LEU A 76 -10.38 5.07 1.92
CA LEU A 76 -11.45 6.01 1.64
C LEU A 76 -12.28 6.35 2.89
N LYS A 77 -12.51 5.39 3.79
CA LYS A 77 -13.20 5.62 5.07
C LYS A 77 -12.41 6.54 6.01
N ARG A 78 -11.08 6.57 5.89
CA ARG A 78 -10.17 7.38 6.72
C ARG A 78 -9.90 8.77 6.15
N LYS A 79 -10.25 9.03 4.88
CA LYS A 79 -9.92 10.26 4.14
C LYS A 79 -10.42 11.55 4.81
N ASN A 80 -11.54 11.49 5.53
CA ASN A 80 -12.18 12.64 6.16
C ASN A 80 -12.27 12.51 7.70
N ALA A 81 -11.51 11.57 8.28
CA ALA A 81 -11.46 11.36 9.73
C ALA A 81 -10.56 12.39 10.42
#